data_AF-A0A6A6K7X8-F1
#
_entry.id   AF-A0A6A6K7X8-F1
#
_cell.length_a   1.000
_cell.length_b   1.000
_cell.length_c   1.000
_cell.angle_alpha   90.00
_cell.angle_beta   90.00
_cell.angle_gamma   90.00
#
_symmetry.space_group_name_H-M   'P 1'
#
loop_
_entity.id
_entity.type
_entity.pdbx_description
1 polymer ?
#
loop_
_entity_poly.entity_id
_entity_poly.type
_entity_poly.pdbx_seq_one_letter_code
_entity_poly.pdbx_strand_id
1 'polypeptide(L)'
;MLAIFDKTVAKCPEALQSPLSGSNSALKDGFLAKHFGSVHSGSVTVNLGSAGVIAYSLDKQNPLLPRTLRDRGPYPADQVVRDIQGKYAFILYDSTSNATFIAADADGSVPFFWGADSEENLVLSDDVQILQQACGKSFAPFPKGCFCTTTGGLRSFEHPLNELKPVPRVDSSGQICGATFKVDAETKKEGGMPRVGSAYDWSSSY
;
A
#
# COMPACT_ATOMS: atom_id res chain seq x y z
N MET A 1 -9.94 6.56 -3.14
CA MET A 1 -9.39 5.47 -3.98
C MET A 1 -9.64 4.12 -3.35
N LEU A 2 -9.71 3.07 -4.15
CA LEU A 2 -9.82 1.68 -3.74
C LEU A 2 -8.87 0.85 -4.62
N ALA A 3 -8.11 -0.07 -4.04
CA ALA A 3 -7.44 -1.13 -4.77
C ALA A 3 -7.62 -2.45 -4.04
N ILE A 4 -7.83 -3.51 -4.79
CA ILE A 4 -7.89 -4.87 -4.28
C ILE A 4 -6.97 -5.69 -5.17
N PHE A 5 -5.91 -6.24 -4.60
CA PHE A 5 -4.94 -7.07 -5.30
C PHE A 5 -5.04 -8.51 -4.81
N ASP A 6 -5.02 -9.43 -5.77
CA ASP A 6 -4.88 -10.85 -5.44
C ASP A 6 -3.57 -11.08 -4.67
N LYS A 7 -3.59 -12.02 -3.71
CA LYS A 7 -2.43 -12.32 -2.85
C LYS A 7 -1.18 -12.76 -3.61
N THR A 8 -1.32 -13.24 -4.85
CA THR A 8 -0.21 -13.59 -5.75
C THR A 8 0.50 -12.35 -6.31
N VAL A 9 -0.18 -11.20 -6.34
CA VAL A 9 0.31 -9.92 -6.86
C VAL A 9 0.91 -9.06 -5.75
N ALA A 10 0.20 -8.95 -4.62
CA ALA A 10 0.64 -8.15 -3.49
C ALA A 10 0.36 -8.90 -2.18
N LYS A 11 1.43 -9.27 -1.48
CA LYS A 11 1.33 -9.98 -0.21
C LYS A 11 0.87 -9.02 0.88
N CYS A 12 -0.25 -9.35 1.51
CA CYS A 12 -0.65 -8.71 2.76
C CYS A 12 0.25 -9.24 3.90
N PRO A 13 0.84 -8.37 4.75
CA PRO A 13 1.60 -8.84 5.89
C PRO A 13 0.76 -9.70 6.84
N GLU A 14 1.28 -10.86 7.24
CA GLU A 14 0.60 -11.79 8.17
C GLU A 14 0.15 -11.10 9.47
N ALA A 15 0.92 -10.11 9.95
CA ALA A 15 0.58 -9.36 11.15
C ALA A 15 -0.72 -8.54 11.06
N LEU A 16 -1.25 -8.30 9.86
CA LEU A 16 -2.57 -7.67 9.67
C LEU A 16 -3.73 -8.67 9.80
N GLN A 17 -3.47 -9.97 9.67
CA GLN A 17 -4.51 -10.99 9.73
C GLN A 17 -5.01 -11.12 11.17
N SER A 18 -6.33 -11.12 11.33
CA SER A 18 -7.02 -11.33 12.60
C SER A 18 -7.73 -12.68 12.51
N PRO A 19 -7.60 -13.56 13.53
CA PRO A 19 -8.17 -14.91 13.49
C PRO A 19 -9.70 -14.95 13.47
N LEU A 20 -10.39 -13.81 13.56
CA LEU A 20 -11.86 -13.71 13.67
C LEU A 20 -12.52 -12.95 12.50
N SER A 21 -11.88 -12.90 11.33
CA SER A 21 -12.40 -12.12 10.21
C SER A 21 -13.51 -12.86 9.46
N GLY A 22 -14.76 -12.63 9.88
CA GLY A 22 -15.98 -12.96 9.11
C GLY A 22 -16.18 -12.09 7.87
N SER A 23 -15.09 -11.78 7.16
CA SER A 23 -15.12 -10.99 5.93
C SER A 23 -15.43 -11.88 4.72
N ASN A 24 -15.92 -11.28 3.64
CA ASN A 24 -16.07 -11.95 2.34
C ASN A 24 -14.89 -11.58 1.44
N SER A 25 -14.61 -12.42 0.44
CA SER A 25 -13.60 -12.09 -0.58
C SER A 25 -13.96 -10.78 -1.29
N ALA A 26 -13.04 -9.83 -1.23
CA ALA A 26 -13.17 -8.49 -1.79
C ALA A 26 -13.26 -8.50 -3.32
N LEU A 27 -12.66 -9.50 -3.97
CA LEU A 27 -12.70 -9.68 -5.42
C LEU A 27 -13.98 -10.36 -5.92
N LYS A 28 -14.74 -11.01 -5.04
CA LYS A 28 -15.93 -11.76 -5.43
C LYS A 28 -17.04 -10.85 -5.94
N ASP A 29 -17.59 -11.15 -7.11
CA ASP A 29 -18.73 -10.47 -7.75
C ASP A 29 -18.58 -8.95 -7.99
N GLY A 30 -17.38 -8.40 -7.77
CA GLY A 30 -17.06 -6.98 -7.89
C GLY A 30 -17.87 -6.07 -6.96
N PHE A 31 -18.39 -6.60 -5.84
CA PHE A 31 -19.34 -5.86 -5.00
C PHE A 31 -18.71 -4.59 -4.39
N LEU A 32 -17.44 -4.63 -3.98
CA LEU A 32 -16.74 -3.47 -3.41
C LEU A 32 -16.52 -2.38 -4.45
N ALA A 33 -16.13 -2.73 -5.67
CA ALA A 33 -15.97 -1.75 -6.74
C ALA A 33 -17.30 -1.08 -7.12
N LYS A 34 -18.40 -1.84 -7.13
CA LYS A 34 -19.76 -1.31 -7.32
C LYS A 34 -20.17 -0.40 -6.16
N HIS A 35 -19.89 -0.81 -4.93
CA HIS A 35 -20.17 0.00 -3.74
C HIS A 35 -19.38 1.32 -3.77
N PHE A 36 -18.07 1.25 -4.05
CA PHE A 36 -17.22 2.43 -4.22
C PHE A 36 -17.82 3.39 -5.25
N GLY A 37 -18.21 2.91 -6.44
CA GLY A 37 -18.82 3.78 -7.45
C GLY A 37 -20.20 4.32 -7.09
N SER A 38 -20.93 3.67 -6.18
CA SER A 38 -22.20 4.21 -5.66
C SER A 38 -22.00 5.33 -4.63
N VAL A 39 -20.87 5.31 -3.91
CA VAL A 39 -20.54 6.29 -2.87
C VAL A 39 -19.73 7.46 -3.44
N HIS A 40 -18.96 7.23 -4.50
CA HIS A 40 -18.09 8.23 -5.13
C HIS A 40 -18.54 8.53 -6.55
N SER A 41 -19.12 9.71 -6.73
CA SER A 41 -19.56 10.17 -8.05
C SER A 41 -18.38 10.28 -9.02
N GLY A 42 -18.60 9.97 -10.30
CA GLY A 42 -17.54 10.04 -11.33
C GLY A 42 -16.39 9.05 -11.11
N SER A 43 -16.58 7.99 -10.32
CA SER A 43 -15.56 6.97 -10.13
C SER A 43 -15.22 6.26 -11.44
N VAL A 44 -13.94 6.00 -11.66
CA VAL A 44 -13.42 5.13 -12.71
C VAL A 44 -12.91 3.85 -12.06
N THR A 45 -13.35 2.71 -12.59
CA THR A 45 -12.91 1.38 -12.17
C THR A 45 -12.13 0.71 -13.30
N VAL A 46 -10.94 0.22 -12.98
CA VAL A 46 -10.04 -0.52 -13.86
C VAL A 46 -9.96 -1.96 -13.36
N ASN A 47 -10.38 -2.89 -14.20
CA ASN A 47 -10.28 -4.32 -13.94
C ASN A 47 -8.92 -4.83 -14.45
N LEU A 48 -8.14 -5.48 -13.59
CA LEU A 48 -6.79 -5.99 -13.87
C LEU A 48 -6.80 -7.51 -14.14
N GLY A 49 -7.95 -8.08 -14.48
CA GLY A 49 -8.13 -9.53 -14.66
C GLY A 49 -7.98 -10.26 -13.33
N SER A 50 -7.17 -11.33 -13.32
CA SER A 50 -6.88 -12.09 -12.10
C SER A 50 -6.01 -11.34 -11.10
N ALA A 51 -5.38 -10.22 -11.50
CA ALA A 51 -4.51 -9.45 -10.61
C ALA A 51 -5.29 -8.61 -9.61
N GLY A 52 -6.54 -8.25 -9.92
CA GLY A 52 -7.42 -7.51 -9.03
C GLY A 52 -8.16 -6.35 -9.69
N VAL A 53 -8.47 -5.32 -8.91
CA VAL A 53 -9.24 -4.15 -9.36
C VAL A 53 -8.73 -2.88 -8.69
N ILE A 54 -8.70 -1.78 -9.44
CA ILE A 54 -8.42 -0.43 -8.91
C ILE A 54 -9.59 0.47 -9.26
N ALA A 55 -10.09 1.24 -8.30
CA ALA A 55 -11.09 2.27 -8.53
C ALA A 55 -10.63 3.60 -7.92
N TYR A 56 -10.87 4.70 -8.63
CA TYR A 56 -10.57 6.04 -8.15
C TYR A 56 -11.68 7.01 -8.51
N SER A 57 -11.82 8.08 -7.74
CA SER A 57 -12.69 9.19 -8.04
C SER A 57 -11.95 10.49 -7.70
N LEU A 58 -12.21 11.55 -8.47
CA LEU A 58 -11.77 12.90 -8.16
C LEU A 58 -12.72 13.63 -7.20
N ASP A 59 -13.85 13.00 -6.84
CA ASP A 59 -14.79 13.52 -5.86
C ASP A 59 -14.07 13.74 -4.53
N LYS A 60 -14.14 14.98 -4.01
CA LYS A 60 -13.46 15.44 -2.79
C LYS A 60 -11.92 15.41 -2.82
N GLN A 61 -11.28 15.21 -3.98
CA GLN A 61 -9.82 15.28 -4.11
C GLN A 61 -9.35 16.68 -4.54
N ASN A 62 -8.23 17.12 -3.98
CA ASN A 62 -7.56 18.35 -4.42
C ASN A 62 -6.58 17.98 -5.55
N PRO A 63 -6.80 18.42 -6.80
CA PRO A 63 -6.03 17.95 -7.96
C PRO A 63 -4.65 18.62 -8.00
N LEU A 64 -3.77 18.25 -7.07
CA LEU A 64 -2.36 18.59 -7.16
C LEU A 64 -1.64 17.45 -7.89
N LEU A 65 -1.34 17.73 -9.16
CA LEU A 65 -0.56 16.88 -10.04
C LEU A 65 0.80 16.53 -9.40
N PRO A 66 1.20 15.24 -9.35
CA PRO A 66 2.58 14.91 -9.09
C PRO A 66 3.45 15.54 -10.18
N ARG A 67 4.46 16.32 -9.78
CA ARG A 67 5.50 16.74 -10.73
C ARG A 67 6.19 15.49 -11.23
N THR A 68 6.29 15.37 -12.55
CA THR A 68 6.99 14.27 -13.21
C THR A 68 8.42 14.17 -12.68
N LEU A 69 8.78 13.02 -12.12
CA LEU A 69 10.17 12.62 -11.87
C LEU A 69 10.86 12.46 -13.22
N ARG A 70 11.43 13.54 -13.75
CA ARG A 70 12.25 13.51 -14.96
C ARG A 70 13.62 14.13 -14.66
N ASP A 71 14.62 13.51 -15.28
CA ASP A 71 16.04 13.90 -15.35
C ASP A 71 16.96 13.53 -14.18
N ARG A 72 16.78 12.37 -13.55
CA ARG A 72 17.86 11.81 -12.72
C ARG A 72 18.01 10.30 -12.96
N GLY A 73 19.25 9.79 -12.91
CA GLY A 73 19.65 8.40 -13.19
C GLY A 73 18.99 7.34 -12.29
N PRO A 74 19.55 6.14 -12.11
CA PRO A 74 18.93 5.13 -11.23
C PRO A 74 18.99 5.58 -9.75
N TYR A 75 17.86 6.08 -9.22
CA TYR A 75 17.73 6.43 -7.79
C TYR A 75 17.09 5.29 -7.01
N PRO A 76 17.59 5.00 -5.80
CA PRO A 76 16.88 4.13 -4.87
C PRO A 76 15.44 4.59 -4.64
N ALA A 77 14.50 3.64 -4.62
CA ALA A 77 13.08 3.93 -4.47
C ALA A 77 12.77 4.79 -3.23
N ASP A 78 13.50 4.60 -2.13
CA ASP A 78 13.40 5.43 -0.93
C ASP A 78 13.74 6.90 -1.20
N GLN A 79 14.77 7.19 -2.00
CA GLN A 79 15.13 8.56 -2.36
C GLN A 79 14.08 9.19 -3.27
N VAL A 80 13.59 8.42 -4.26
CA VAL A 80 12.57 8.89 -5.19
C VAL A 80 11.29 9.27 -4.45
N VAL A 81 10.78 8.40 -3.58
CA VAL A 81 9.54 8.66 -2.84
C VAL A 81 9.72 9.81 -1.85
N ARG A 82 10.86 9.88 -1.15
CA ARG A 82 11.17 10.97 -0.21
C ARG A 82 11.23 12.34 -0.88
N ASP A 83 11.68 12.41 -2.14
CA ASP A 83 11.79 13.67 -2.89
C ASP A 83 10.44 14.16 -3.45
N ILE A 84 9.36 13.37 -3.34
CA ILE A 84 8.00 13.80 -3.73
C ILE A 84 7.53 14.89 -2.78
N GLN A 85 7.31 16.08 -3.33
CA GLN A 85 6.78 17.22 -2.58
C GLN A 85 5.26 17.20 -2.56
N GLY A 86 4.68 17.32 -1.37
CA GLY A 86 3.25 17.47 -1.16
C GLY A 86 2.64 16.34 -0.34
N LYS A 87 1.32 16.36 -0.24
CA LYS A 87 0.52 15.35 0.44
C LYS A 87 0.21 14.22 -0.53
N TYR A 88 0.52 12.97 -0.19
CA TYR A 88 0.28 11.88 -1.11
C TYR A 88 0.03 10.54 -0.40
N ALA A 89 -0.88 9.80 -0.99
CA ALA A 89 -0.88 8.35 -0.95
C ALA A 89 -1.20 7.89 -2.37
N PHE A 90 -0.46 6.90 -2.88
CA PHE A 90 -0.69 6.41 -4.24
C PHE A 90 -0.41 4.91 -4.37
N ILE A 91 -0.99 4.36 -5.42
CA ILE A 91 -0.88 2.95 -5.80
C ILE A 91 -0.54 2.92 -7.29
N LEU A 92 0.55 2.27 -7.63
CA LEU A 92 0.93 1.94 -8.99
C LEU A 92 0.84 0.43 -9.18
N TYR A 93 0.35 0.03 -10.35
CA TYR A 93 0.34 -1.34 -10.80
C TYR A 93 0.97 -1.40 -12.19
N ASP A 94 1.97 -2.26 -12.35
CA ASP A 94 2.56 -2.59 -13.64
C ASP A 94 2.01 -3.94 -14.10
N SER A 95 1.21 -3.91 -15.16
CA SER A 95 0.61 -5.12 -15.76
C SER A 95 1.63 -6.02 -16.44
N THR A 96 2.77 -5.49 -16.88
CA THR A 96 3.81 -6.26 -17.57
C THR A 96 4.56 -7.16 -16.61
N SER A 97 4.92 -6.63 -15.44
CA SER A 97 5.61 -7.39 -14.39
C SER A 97 4.68 -7.95 -13.31
N ASN A 98 3.36 -7.69 -13.42
CA ASN A 98 2.35 -7.99 -12.41
C ASN A 98 2.78 -7.54 -10.99
N ALA A 99 3.28 -6.31 -10.89
CA ALA A 99 3.89 -5.79 -9.67
C ALA A 99 3.19 -4.51 -9.19
N THR A 100 3.21 -4.31 -7.88
CA THR A 100 2.64 -3.13 -7.23
C THR A 100 3.71 -2.27 -6.59
N PHE A 101 3.48 -0.96 -6.58
CA PHE A 101 4.22 0.02 -5.79
C PHE A 101 3.21 0.90 -5.05
N ILE A 102 3.24 0.86 -3.73
CA ILE A 102 2.28 1.55 -2.84
C ILE A 102 3.08 2.48 -1.95
N ALA A 103 2.67 3.74 -1.77
CA ALA A 103 3.37 4.68 -0.90
C ALA A 103 2.44 5.67 -0.22
N ALA A 104 2.85 6.15 0.96
CA ALA A 104 2.21 7.22 1.70
C ALA A 104 3.24 8.23 2.21
N ASP A 105 2.85 9.50 2.30
CA ASP A 105 3.71 10.59 2.78
C ASP A 105 4.17 10.41 4.23
N ALA A 106 5.22 11.13 4.62
CA ALA A 106 5.84 11.08 5.95
C ALA A 106 4.93 11.65 7.08
N ASP A 107 4.01 12.53 6.72
CA ASP A 107 3.14 13.21 7.66
C ASP A 107 1.86 12.41 7.96
N GLY A 108 1.55 11.39 7.16
CA GLY A 108 0.26 10.69 7.21
C GLY A 108 -0.89 11.62 6.84
N SER A 109 -0.63 12.55 5.92
CA SER A 109 -1.51 13.67 5.63
C SER A 109 -2.74 13.29 4.80
N VAL A 110 -2.67 12.17 4.10
CA VAL A 110 -3.77 11.54 3.38
C VAL A 110 -4.23 10.30 4.16
N PRO A 111 -5.52 10.17 4.51
CA PRO A 111 -6.05 8.93 5.06
C PRO A 111 -5.76 7.78 4.11
N PHE A 112 -5.08 6.75 4.59
CA PHE A 112 -4.73 5.60 3.75
C PHE A 112 -4.62 4.35 4.62
N PHE A 113 -5.35 3.33 4.23
CA PHE A 113 -5.55 2.11 4.98
C PHE A 113 -5.27 0.90 4.10
N TRP A 114 -4.89 -0.19 4.75
CA TRP A 114 -4.65 -1.48 4.11
C TRP A 114 -5.15 -2.61 5.01
N GLY A 115 -5.56 -3.71 4.40
CA GLY A 115 -6.07 -4.88 5.12
C GLY A 115 -6.07 -6.14 4.27
N ALA A 116 -6.33 -7.26 4.94
CA ALA A 116 -6.56 -8.55 4.31
C ALA A 116 -8.05 -8.86 4.31
N ASP A 117 -8.58 -9.30 3.18
CA ASP A 117 -9.89 -9.96 3.14
C ASP A 117 -9.80 -11.44 3.58
N SER A 118 -10.90 -12.19 3.48
CA SER A 118 -10.97 -13.60 3.87
C SER A 118 -10.17 -14.57 3.00
N GLU A 119 -9.74 -14.14 1.81
CA GLU A 119 -8.92 -14.93 0.88
C GLU A 119 -7.46 -14.49 0.90
N GLU A 120 -7.12 -13.56 1.80
CA GLU A 120 -5.81 -12.90 1.98
C GLU A 120 -5.44 -11.93 0.86
N ASN A 121 -6.42 -11.47 0.08
CA ASN A 121 -6.22 -10.42 -0.90
C ASN A 121 -5.94 -9.10 -0.16
N LEU A 122 -5.01 -8.31 -0.72
CA LEU A 122 -4.65 -7.01 -0.18
C LEU A 122 -5.67 -5.96 -0.62
N VAL A 123 -6.38 -5.38 0.33
CA VAL A 123 -7.33 -4.28 0.11
C VAL A 123 -6.69 -2.98 0.59
N LEU A 124 -6.73 -1.93 -0.24
CA LEU A 124 -6.27 -0.58 0.10
C LEU A 124 -7.36 0.45 -0.19
N SER A 125 -7.52 1.43 0.68
CA SER A 125 -8.42 2.55 0.43
C SER A 125 -8.06 3.74 1.32
N ASP A 126 -8.44 4.93 0.89
CA ASP A 126 -8.51 6.13 1.73
C ASP A 126 -9.80 6.22 2.56
N ASP A 127 -10.77 5.32 2.32
CA ASP A 127 -12.01 5.22 3.07
C ASP A 127 -11.98 4.02 4.05
N VAL A 128 -12.03 4.35 5.34
CA VAL A 128 -12.03 3.34 6.41
C VAL A 128 -13.29 2.47 6.41
N GLN A 129 -14.44 2.98 5.97
CA GLN A 129 -15.69 2.23 5.94
C GLN A 129 -15.60 1.08 4.93
N ILE A 130 -14.93 1.32 3.81
CA ILE A 130 -14.65 0.29 2.80
C ILE A 130 -13.76 -0.81 3.38
N LEU A 131 -12.71 -0.46 4.13
CA LEU A 131 -11.86 -1.46 4.80
C LEU A 131 -12.61 -2.24 5.87
N GLN A 132 -13.47 -1.60 6.65
CA GLN A 132 -14.30 -2.29 7.65
C GLN A 132 -15.23 -3.31 6.99
N GLN A 133 -15.84 -2.95 5.87
CA GLN A 133 -16.70 -3.85 5.11
C GLN A 133 -15.92 -5.00 4.45
N ALA A 134 -14.75 -4.71 3.89
CA ALA A 134 -13.94 -5.67 3.13
C ALA A 134 -13.10 -6.61 4.01
N CYS A 135 -12.53 -6.09 5.10
CA CYS A 135 -11.52 -6.79 5.91
C CYS A 135 -12.00 -7.07 7.34
N GLY A 136 -13.19 -6.60 7.74
CA GLY A 136 -13.68 -6.75 9.10
C GLY A 136 -12.74 -6.11 10.12
N LYS A 137 -12.03 -6.93 10.90
CA LYS A 137 -11.01 -6.48 11.88
C LYS A 137 -9.57 -6.59 11.34
N SER A 138 -9.35 -7.12 10.15
CA SER A 138 -8.02 -7.37 9.56
C SER A 138 -7.50 -6.19 8.75
N PHE A 139 -7.46 -5.00 9.35
CA PHE A 139 -6.96 -3.80 8.67
C PHE A 139 -6.27 -2.84 9.64
N ALA A 140 -5.43 -1.98 9.10
CA ALA A 140 -4.77 -0.92 9.83
C ALA A 140 -4.59 0.33 8.95
N PRO A 141 -4.19 1.47 9.52
CA PRO A 141 -3.59 2.54 8.73
C PRO A 141 -2.33 2.02 8.02
N PHE A 142 -2.14 2.43 6.77
CA PHE A 142 -0.88 2.22 6.08
C PHE A 142 0.22 3.04 6.77
N PRO A 143 1.42 2.48 7.01
CA PRO A 143 2.47 3.19 7.72
C PRO A 143 2.90 4.46 6.96
N LYS A 144 2.89 5.59 7.66
CA LYS A 144 3.42 6.85 7.12
C LYS A 144 4.92 6.72 6.83
N GLY A 145 5.44 7.52 5.90
CA GLY A 145 6.88 7.52 5.62
C GLY A 145 7.38 6.21 5.01
N CYS A 146 6.47 5.42 4.43
CA CYS A 146 6.75 4.08 3.94
C CYS A 146 6.25 3.87 2.51
N PHE A 147 6.85 2.88 1.86
CA PHE A 147 6.37 2.30 0.62
C PHE A 147 6.38 0.77 0.72
N CYS A 148 5.53 0.12 -0.06
CA CYS A 148 5.46 -1.32 -0.17
C CYS A 148 5.55 -1.71 -1.65
N THR A 149 6.37 -2.72 -1.95
CA THR A 149 6.47 -3.30 -3.30
C THR A 149 6.24 -4.80 -3.24
N THR A 150 5.76 -5.37 -4.34
CA THR A 150 5.52 -6.83 -4.45
C THR A 150 6.74 -7.66 -4.02
N THR A 151 7.93 -7.29 -4.47
CA THR A 151 9.17 -8.04 -4.19
C THR A 151 9.90 -7.54 -2.93
N GLY A 152 9.83 -6.23 -2.67
CA GLY A 152 10.61 -5.61 -1.61
C GLY A 152 9.91 -5.55 -0.25
N GLY A 153 8.61 -5.83 -0.20
CA GLY A 153 7.77 -5.68 0.98
C GLY A 153 7.69 -4.23 1.46
N LEU A 154 7.21 -4.05 2.69
CA LEU A 154 7.08 -2.76 3.35
C LEU A 154 8.45 -2.24 3.81
N ARG A 155 8.78 -0.98 3.47
CA ARG A 155 10.03 -0.30 3.83
C ARG A 155 9.76 1.16 4.18
N SER A 156 10.57 1.71 5.09
CA SER A 156 10.55 3.15 5.38
C SER A 156 11.49 3.89 4.43
N PHE A 157 11.04 4.99 3.84
CA PHE A 157 11.92 5.92 3.13
C PHE A 157 12.48 7.02 4.02
N GLU A 158 11.87 7.25 5.19
CA GLU A 158 12.43 8.11 6.25
C GLU A 158 13.62 7.44 6.94
N HIS A 159 13.55 6.11 7.11
CA HIS A 159 14.57 5.29 7.75
C HIS A 159 14.94 4.07 6.88
N PRO A 160 15.58 4.27 5.71
CA PRO A 160 15.80 3.21 4.72
C PRO A 160 16.73 2.07 5.18
N LEU A 161 17.52 2.30 6.23
CA LEU A 161 18.41 1.30 6.81
C LEU A 161 17.81 0.56 8.02
N ASN A 162 16.61 0.96 8.46
CA ASN A 162 15.97 0.39 9.64
C ASN A 162 14.90 -0.62 9.26
N GLU A 163 14.69 -1.59 10.14
CA GLU A 163 13.60 -2.56 9.97
C GLU A 163 12.28 -2.01 10.48
N LEU A 164 11.18 -2.46 9.87
CA LEU A 164 9.83 -2.18 10.34
C LEU A 164 9.32 -3.39 11.11
N LYS A 165 8.96 -3.20 12.38
CA LYS A 165 8.40 -4.25 13.24
C LYS A 165 6.89 -4.08 13.38
N PRO A 166 6.11 -5.18 13.28
CA PRO A 166 4.69 -5.14 13.57
C PRO A 166 4.47 -4.93 15.07
N VAL A 167 3.52 -4.06 15.40
CA VAL A 167 3.02 -3.79 16.74
C VAL A 167 1.54 -4.13 16.75
N PRO A 168 1.11 -5.18 17.48
CA PRO A 168 -0.28 -5.60 17.53
C PRO A 168 -1.21 -4.44 17.90
N ARG A 169 -2.33 -4.35 17.19
CA ARG A 169 -3.41 -3.40 17.46
C ARG A 169 -4.51 -4.11 18.23
N VAL A 170 -5.03 -3.45 19.26
CA VAL A 170 -6.22 -3.91 20.00
C VAL A 170 -7.39 -2.98 19.77
N ASP A 171 -8.60 -3.55 19.70
CA ASP A 171 -9.84 -2.79 19.65
C ASP A 171 -10.31 -2.40 21.07
N SER A 172 -11.45 -1.68 21.15
CA SER A 172 -12.03 -1.26 22.43
C SER A 172 -12.48 -2.41 23.34
N SER A 173 -12.58 -3.64 22.81
CA SER A 173 -12.88 -4.86 23.57
C SER A 173 -11.61 -5.60 24.01
N GLY A 174 -10.42 -5.07 23.70
CA GLY A 174 -9.13 -5.69 24.00
C GLY A 174 -8.76 -6.83 23.04
N GLN A 175 -9.50 -7.02 21.94
CA GLN A 175 -9.21 -8.05 20.94
C GLN A 175 -8.23 -7.54 19.87
N ILE A 176 -7.36 -8.42 19.39
CA ILE A 176 -6.38 -8.09 18.35
C ILE A 176 -7.10 -7.86 17.00
N CYS A 177 -6.90 -6.67 16.42
CA CYS A 177 -7.51 -6.22 15.17
C CYS A 177 -6.44 -5.79 14.14
N GLY A 178 -5.44 -6.65 13.94
CA GLY A 178 -4.31 -6.42 13.02
C GLY A 178 -3.09 -5.81 13.71
N ALA A 179 -2.21 -5.17 12.94
CA ALA A 179 -0.98 -4.57 13.44
C ALA A 179 -0.67 -3.23 12.76
N THR A 180 0.01 -2.35 13.48
CA THR A 180 0.69 -1.19 12.90
C THR A 180 2.16 -1.52 12.74
N PHE A 181 2.89 -0.84 11.84
CA PHE A 181 4.31 -1.08 11.65
C PHE A 181 5.09 0.15 12.11
N LYS A 182 6.12 -0.08 12.92
CA LYS A 182 6.98 0.98 13.46
C LYS A 182 8.43 0.70 13.15
N VAL A 183 9.18 1.77 12.93
CA VAL A 183 10.63 1.70 12.73
C VAL A 183 11.28 1.22 14.02
N ASP A 184 12.09 0.18 13.89
CA ASP A 184 12.98 -0.26 14.94
C ASP A 184 14.26 0.58 14.90
N ALA A 185 14.42 1.45 15.89
CA ALA A 185 15.54 2.38 15.97
C ALA A 185 16.89 1.67 16.21
N GLU A 186 16.86 0.44 16.75
CA GLU A 186 18.06 -0.30 17.17
C GLU A 186 18.66 -1.13 16.03
N THR A 187 17.86 -1.52 15.03
CA THR A 187 18.34 -2.25 13.85
C THR A 187 18.79 -1.27 12.78
N LYS A 188 20.11 -1.13 12.60
CA LYS A 188 20.69 -0.60 11.36
C LYS A 188 21.18 -1.78 10.53
N LYS A 189 20.63 -1.98 9.34
CA LYS A 189 21.25 -2.85 8.34
C LYS A 189 22.66 -2.33 8.06
N GLU A 190 23.66 -3.23 8.13
CA GLU A 190 25.05 -2.87 7.82
C GLU A 190 25.13 -2.30 6.40
N GLY A 191 25.36 -0.99 6.32
CA GLY A 191 25.52 -0.26 5.07
C GLY A 191 26.91 -0.48 4.49
N GLY A 192 27.16 -1.65 3.91
CA GLY A 192 28.25 -1.78 2.94
C GLY A 192 27.80 -1.13 1.63
N MET A 193 28.48 -0.06 1.18
CA MET A 193 28.22 0.51 -0.16
C MET A 193 28.36 -0.59 -1.22
N PRO A 194 27.28 -1.04 -1.87
CA PRO A 194 27.44 -1.85 -3.06
C PRO A 194 27.96 -0.88 -4.13
N ARG A 195 29.15 -1.12 -4.67
CA ARG A 195 29.63 -0.39 -5.86
C ARG A 195 28.76 -0.82 -7.04
N VAL A 196 27.58 -0.23 -7.16
CA VAL A 196 26.74 -0.38 -8.34
C VAL A 196 27.22 0.61 -9.40
N GLY A 197 27.65 0.07 -10.53
CA GLY A 197 28.06 0.87 -11.68
C GLY A 197 26.86 1.59 -12.31
N SER A 198 27.14 2.57 -13.16
CA SER A 198 26.16 3.38 -13.91
C SER A 198 25.22 2.58 -14.83
N ALA A 199 25.45 1.28 -14.99
CA ALA A 199 24.61 0.34 -15.73
C ALA A 199 23.53 -0.35 -14.87
N TYR A 200 23.37 0.04 -13.60
CA TYR A 200 22.35 -0.56 -12.73
C TYR A 200 20.95 -0.05 -13.08
N ASP A 201 20.28 -0.79 -13.94
CA ASP A 201 18.91 -0.54 -14.38
C ASP A 201 17.93 -1.22 -13.42
N TRP A 202 17.14 -0.43 -12.70
CA TRP A 202 16.14 -0.94 -11.76
C TRP A 202 15.01 -1.71 -12.47
N SER A 203 14.86 -1.57 -13.79
CA SER A 203 13.92 -2.38 -14.59
C SER A 203 14.43 -3.80 -14.89
N SER A 204 15.69 -4.11 -14.58
CA SER A 204 16.32 -5.40 -14.94
C SER A 204 16.33 -6.44 -13.82
N SER A 205 15.81 -6.10 -12.63
CA SER A 205 15.74 -7.01 -11.47
C SER A 205 14.34 -7.61 -11.25
N TYR A 206 13.50 -7.62 -12.30
CA TYR A 206 12.18 -8.23 -12.32
C TYR A 206 12.21 -9.61 -12.96
#